data_AF-A0A7D4AQF0-F1
#
_entry.id   AF-A0A7D4AQF0-F1
#
_cell.length_a   1.000
_cell.length_b   1.000
_cell.length_c   1.000
_cell.angle_alpha   90.00
_cell.angle_beta   90.00
_cell.angle_gamma   90.00
#
_symmetry.space_group_name_H-M   'P 1'
#
loop_
_entity.id
_entity.type
_entity.pdbx_description
1 polymer ?
#
loop_
_entity_poly.entity_id
_entity_poly.type
_entity_poly.pdbx_seq_one_letter_code
_entity_poly.pdbx_strand_id
1 'polypeptide(L)'
;MQLAAGVPLAALHLLLATAEAALRQRGQRTLHMRGYPFCYDPAGAALLAEALRQRHYTVPLAEQNYYLDASRDYEAHLHPSERRRLRRCRQQGLVPEQEPP
;
A
#
# COMPACT_ATOMS: atom_id res chain seq x y z
N MET A 1 5.07 -2.15 0.94
CA MET A 1 5.52 -2.26 2.34
C MET A 1 4.54 -1.51 3.19
N GLN A 2 3.76 -2.23 4.01
CA GLN A 2 2.82 -1.67 4.98
C GLN A 2 3.34 -1.94 6.38
N LEU A 3 3.25 -0.95 7.26
CA LEU A 3 3.68 -1.10 8.64
C LEU A 3 2.59 -1.85 9.43
N ALA A 4 3.01 -2.74 10.31
CA ALA A 4 2.12 -3.26 11.33
C ALA A 4 1.78 -2.14 12.33
N ALA A 5 0.59 -2.23 12.93
CA ALA A 5 0.17 -1.26 13.94
C ALA A 5 1.16 -1.23 15.13
N GLY A 6 1.48 -0.04 15.60
CA GLY A 6 2.33 0.16 16.78
C GLY A 6 3.83 -0.03 16.56
N VAL A 7 4.31 -0.20 15.32
CA VAL A 7 5.75 -0.24 15.04
C VAL A 7 6.39 1.09 15.43
N PRO A 8 7.38 1.11 16.35
CA PRO A 8 8.05 2.34 16.73
C PRO A 8 9.06 2.78 15.66
N LEU A 9 9.26 4.08 15.52
CA LEU A 9 10.22 4.67 14.57
C LEU A 9 11.64 4.08 14.71
N ALA A 10 12.07 3.82 15.95
CA ALA A 10 13.38 3.24 16.22
C ALA A 10 13.54 1.82 15.62
N ALA A 11 12.50 0.99 15.70
CA ALA A 11 12.52 -0.35 15.11
C ALA A 11 12.56 -0.28 13.57
N LEU A 12 11.86 0.69 12.98
CA LEU A 12 11.90 0.92 11.54
C LEU A 12 13.31 1.36 11.08
N HIS A 13 13.98 2.24 11.82
CA HIS A 13 15.37 2.61 11.54
C HIS A 13 16.33 1.43 11.63
N LEU A 14 16.17 0.57 12.65
CA LEU A 14 16.98 -0.63 12.80
C LEU A 14 16.79 -1.59 11.63
N LEU A 15 15.54 -1.81 11.20
CA LEU A 15 15.22 -2.64 10.04
C LEU A 15 15.90 -2.11 8.77
N LEU A 16 15.75 -0.81 8.48
CA LEU A 16 16.33 -0.18 7.29
C LEU A 16 17.86 -0.24 7.32
N ALA A 17 18.49 0.02 8.47
CA ALA A 17 19.94 -0.09 8.62
C ALA A 17 20.44 -1.52 8.36
N THR A 18 19.73 -2.51 8.89
CA THR A 18 20.08 -3.93 8.71
C THR A 18 19.93 -4.35 7.24
N ALA A 19 18.84 -3.95 6.59
CA ALA A 19 18.60 -4.24 5.18
C ALA A 19 19.67 -3.58 4.28
N GLU A 20 19.98 -2.31 4.50
CA GLU A 20 21.02 -1.60 3.74
C GLU A 20 22.39 -2.25 3.91
N ALA A 21 22.77 -2.65 5.13
CA ALA A 21 24.04 -3.33 5.36
C ALA A 21 24.12 -4.66 4.59
N ALA A 22 23.05 -5.46 4.63
CA ALA A 22 22.96 -6.72 3.91
C ALA A 22 23.00 -6.54 2.37
N LEU A 23 22.42 -5.46 1.86
CA LEU A 23 22.45 -5.11 0.44
C LEU A 23 23.85 -4.64 0.00
N ARG A 24 24.52 -3.81 0.81
CA ARG A 24 25.88 -3.34 0.54
C ARG A 24 26.88 -4.49 0.49
N GLN A 25 26.75 -5.49 1.36
CA GLN A 25 27.56 -6.72 1.32
C GLN A 25 27.42 -7.48 -0.02
N ARG A 26 26.30 -7.29 -0.73
CA ARG A 26 26.02 -7.89 -2.04
C ARG A 26 26.32 -6.94 -3.21
N GLY A 27 27.01 -5.82 -2.96
CA GLY A 27 27.33 -4.81 -3.96
C GLY A 27 26.13 -3.94 -4.39
N GLN A 28 24.97 -4.08 -3.76
CA GLN A 28 23.78 -3.30 -4.08
C GLN A 28 23.83 -1.95 -3.37
N ARG A 29 23.66 -0.87 -4.15
CA ARG A 29 23.75 0.52 -3.65
C ARG A 29 22.42 1.27 -3.72
N THR A 30 21.45 0.72 -4.44
CA THR A 30 20.15 1.33 -4.64
C THR A 30 19.07 0.41 -4.09
N LEU A 31 18.19 0.96 -3.26
CA LEU A 31 17.02 0.27 -2.74
C LEU A 31 15.77 1.07 -3.14
N HIS A 32 14.90 0.42 -3.92
CA HIS A 32 13.57 0.95 -4.23
C HIS A 32 12.54 0.26 -3.33
N MET A 33 11.72 1.06 -2.67
CA MET A 33 10.63 0.58 -1.81
C MET A 33 9.31 1.13 -2.33
N ARG A 34 8.32 0.23 -2.47
CA ARG A 34 6.95 0.62 -2.82
C ARG A 34 6.10 0.61 -1.55
N GLY A 35 5.63 1.78 -1.14
CA GLY A 35 4.64 1.93 -0.06
C GLY A 35 3.22 1.55 -0.51
N TYR A 36 2.30 1.50 0.45
CA TYR A 36 0.87 1.47 0.19
C TYR A 36 0.34 2.91 0.04
N PRO A 37 -0.81 3.11 -0.63
CA PRO A 37 -1.45 4.42 -0.69
C PRO A 37 -1.69 5.03 0.69
N PHE A 38 -1.32 6.30 0.86
CA PHE A 38 -1.43 7.04 2.13
C PHE A 38 -2.83 7.01 2.74
N CYS A 39 -3.88 6.88 1.92
CA CYS A 39 -5.27 6.83 2.37
C CYS A 39 -5.63 5.55 3.16
N TYR A 40 -4.90 4.44 2.99
CA TYR A 40 -5.21 3.20 3.72
C TYR A 40 -4.72 3.21 5.16
N ASP A 41 -3.65 3.94 5.45
CA ASP A 41 -3.17 4.18 6.81
C ASP A 41 -2.23 5.41 6.78
N PRO A 42 -2.80 6.63 6.98
CA PRO A 42 -2.04 7.87 6.93
C PRO A 42 -0.93 7.95 7.98
N ALA A 43 -1.15 7.37 9.16
CA ALA A 43 -0.20 7.45 10.26
C ALA A 43 1.04 6.60 9.97
N GLY A 44 0.85 5.33 9.56
CA GLY A 44 1.98 4.48 9.20
C GLY A 44 2.69 4.96 7.93
N ALA A 45 1.95 5.51 6.95
CA ALA A 45 2.55 6.05 5.73
C ALA A 45 3.40 7.29 6.03
N ALA A 46 2.94 8.19 6.93
CA ALA A 46 3.70 9.32 7.41
C ALA A 46 4.97 8.88 8.16
N LEU A 47 4.83 7.91 9.07
CA LEU A 47 5.95 7.36 9.83
C LEU A 47 7.02 6.77 8.93
N LEU A 48 6.62 6.00 7.91
CA LEU A 48 7.51 5.43 6.92
C LEU A 48 8.21 6.50 6.10
N ALA A 49 7.46 7.49 5.58
CA ALA A 49 8.02 8.59 4.82
C ALA A 49 9.06 9.38 5.64
N GLU A 50 8.79 9.63 6.92
CA GLU A 50 9.72 10.32 7.80
C GLU A 50 10.99 9.51 8.06
N ALA A 51 10.87 8.22 8.37
CA ALA A 51 12.03 7.35 8.56
C ALA A 51 12.92 7.29 7.31
N LEU A 52 12.31 7.21 6.13
CA LEU A 52 13.01 7.22 4.84
C LEU A 52 13.71 8.55 4.56
N ARG A 53 13.03 9.68 4.82
CA ARG A 53 13.59 11.02 4.66
C ARG A 53 14.80 11.25 5.56
N GLN A 54 14.73 10.81 6.83
CA GLN A 54 15.84 10.86 7.79
C GLN A 54 17.06 10.03 7.35
N ARG A 55 16.87 9.07 6.44
CA ARG A 55 17.92 8.23 5.86
C ARG A 55 18.30 8.63 4.42
N HIS A 56 17.92 9.84 4.00
CA HIS A 56 18.25 10.42 2.69
C HIS A 56 17.61 9.72 1.48
N TYR A 57 16.54 8.94 1.67
CA TYR A 57 15.75 8.45 0.54
C TYR A 57 14.92 9.59 -0.05
N THR A 58 14.78 9.57 -1.38
CA THR A 58 13.78 10.39 -2.06
C THR A 58 12.41 9.73 -1.91
N VAL A 59 11.46 10.46 -1.34
CA VAL A 59 10.06 10.03 -1.23
C VAL A 59 9.22 10.89 -2.19
N PRO A 60 9.02 10.44 -3.45
CA PRO A 60 8.18 11.18 -4.38
C PRO A 60 6.72 11.11 -3.94
N LEU A 61 6.01 12.23 -4.04
CA LEU A 61 4.56 12.25 -3.87
C LEU A 61 3.94 11.52 -5.06
N ALA A 62 3.29 10.38 -4.80
CA ALA A 62 2.43 9.76 -5.79
C ALA A 62 1.04 10.40 -5.67
N GLU A 63 0.56 11.03 -6.74
CA GLU A 63 -0.84 11.44 -6.82
C GLU A 63 -1.74 10.20 -6.65
N GLN A 64 -2.62 10.27 -5.65
CA GLN A 64 -3.56 9.19 -5.36
C GLN A 64 -4.67 9.22 -6.39
N ASN A 65 -4.60 8.32 -7.38
CA ASN A 65 -5.62 8.37 -8.42
C ASN A 65 -6.85 7.53 -8.09
N TYR A 66 -6.75 6.40 -7.38
CA TYR A 66 -7.93 5.63 -6.95
C TYR A 66 -7.60 4.77 -5.71
N TYR A 67 -8.50 4.71 -4.73
CA TYR A 67 -8.44 3.76 -3.62
C TYR A 67 -9.82 3.17 -3.34
N LEU A 68 -9.85 1.97 -2.76
CA LEU A 68 -11.07 1.28 -2.36
C LEU A 68 -11.11 1.18 -0.84
N ASP A 69 -11.99 1.93 -0.21
CA ASP A 69 -12.21 1.80 1.24
C ASP A 69 -12.89 0.44 1.55
N ALA A 70 -12.09 -0.50 2.05
CA ALA A 70 -12.56 -1.83 2.42
C ALA A 70 -13.43 -1.86 3.69
N SER A 71 -13.46 -0.76 4.46
CA SER A 71 -14.36 -0.63 5.61
C SER A 71 -15.77 -0.22 5.21
N ARG A 72 -15.95 0.29 3.98
CA ARG A 72 -17.23 0.73 3.47
C ARG A 72 -17.94 -0.40 2.74
N ASP A 73 -19.26 -0.47 2.89
CA ASP A 73 -20.08 -1.36 2.06
C ASP A 73 -19.84 -1.06 0.58
N TYR A 74 -19.37 -2.05 -0.17
CA TYR A 74 -18.95 -1.86 -1.54
C TYR A 74 -20.13 -1.46 -2.45
N GLU A 75 -21.24 -2.20 -2.40
CA GLU A 75 -22.37 -2.02 -3.33
C GLU A 75 -23.17 -0.74 -3.07
N ALA A 76 -23.34 -0.36 -1.80
CA ALA A 76 -24.04 0.86 -1.40
C ALA A 76 -23.33 2.12 -1.91
N HIS A 77 -22.06 2.00 -2.28
CA HIS A 77 -21.20 3.13 -2.60
C HIS A 77 -20.61 3.10 -4.01
N LEU A 78 -21.04 2.14 -4.82
CA LEU A 78 -20.85 2.18 -6.25
C LEU A 78 -21.61 3.36 -6.87
N HIS A 79 -20.98 4.00 -7.84
CA HIS A 79 -21.67 4.96 -8.69
C HIS A 79 -22.86 4.27 -9.39
N PRO A 80 -23.99 4.96 -9.67
CA PRO A 80 -25.16 4.33 -10.30
C PRO A 80 -24.86 3.56 -11.59
N SER A 81 -23.88 4.00 -12.39
CA SER A 81 -23.43 3.31 -13.59
C SER A 81 -22.66 2.01 -13.31
N GLU A 82 -21.88 1.96 -12.22
CA GLU A 82 -21.15 0.76 -11.78
C GLU A 82 -22.12 -0.26 -11.19
N ARG A 83 -23.04 0.18 -10.34
CA ARG A 83 -24.11 -0.67 -9.79
C ARG A 83 -24.96 -1.30 -10.88
N ARG A 84 -25.32 -0.55 -11.94
CA ARG A 84 -26.03 -1.09 -13.11
C ARG A 84 -25.21 -2.15 -13.85
N ARG A 85 -23.90 -1.92 -14.03
CA ARG A 85 -22.99 -2.88 -14.69
C ARG A 85 -22.86 -4.16 -13.87
N LEU A 86 -22.63 -4.05 -12.56
CA LEU A 86 -22.55 -5.18 -11.64
C LEU A 86 -23.84 -6.02 -11.67
N ARG A 87 -25.01 -5.37 -11.63
CA ARG A 87 -26.31 -6.05 -11.76
C ARG A 87 -26.43 -6.82 -13.08
N ARG A 88 -26.00 -6.24 -14.20
CA ARG A 88 -26.03 -6.89 -15.52
C ARG A 88 -25.14 -8.14 -15.55
N CYS A 89 -23.93 -8.07 -14.99
CA CYS A 89 -23.05 -9.23 -14.89
C CYS A 89 -23.69 -10.36 -14.09
N ARG A 90 -24.30 -10.06 -12.94
CA ARG A 90 -25.03 -11.03 -12.11
C ARG A 90 -26.20 -11.68 -12.86
N GLN A 91 -26.98 -10.88 -13.59
CA GLN A 91 -28.09 -11.37 -14.41
C GLN A 91 -27.63 -12.31 -15.54
N GLN A 92 -26.38 -12.15 -16.00
CA GLN A 92 -25.76 -13.03 -16.99
C GLN A 92 -25.09 -14.26 -16.37
N GLY A 93 -25.21 -14.47 -15.05
CA GLY A 93 -24.60 -15.59 -14.35
C GLY A 93 -23.08 -15.47 -14.17
N LEU A 94 -22.50 -14.28 -14.39
CA LEU A 94 -21.08 -14.05 -14.15
C LEU A 94 -20.82 -14.01 -12.64
N VAL A 95 -19.93 -14.88 -12.18
CA VAL A 95 -19.47 -14.94 -10.79
C VAL A 95 -17.96 -14.70 -10.74
N PRO A 96 -17.45 -13.98 -9.73
CA PRO A 96 -16.02 -13.87 -9.52
C PRO A 96 -15.48 -15.24 -9.11
N GLU A 97 -14.52 -15.75 -9.86
CA GLU A 97 -13.72 -16.91 -9.48
C GLU A 97 -12.39 -16.45 -8.90
N GLN A 98 -11.92 -17.14 -7.87
CA GLN A 98 -10.59 -16.95 -7.32
C GLN A 98 -9.75 -18.16 -7.73
N GLU A 99 -8.64 -17.93 -8.43
CA GLU A 99 -7.69 -19.01 -8.70
C GLU A 99 -7.19 -19.60 -7.37
N PRO A 100 -7.04 -20.94 -7.29
CA PRO A 100 -6.48 -21.56 -6.10
C PRO A 100 -5.05 -21.04 -5.84
N PRO A 101 -4.64 -20.96 -4.56
CA PRO A 101 -3.37 -20.35 -4.14
C PRO A 101 -2.12 -21.08 -4.67
#